data_AF-A0AAV6PPV3-F1
#
_entry.id   AF-A0AAV6PPV3-F1
#
_cell.length_a   1.000
_cell.length_b   1.000
_cell.length_c   1.000
_cell.angle_alpha   90.00
_cell.angle_beta   90.00
_cell.angle_gamma   90.00
#
_symmetry.space_group_name_H-M   'P 1'
#
loop_
_entity.id
_entity.type
_entity.pdbx_description
1 polymer ?
#
loop_
_entity_poly.entity_id
_entity_poly.type
_entity_poly.pdbx_seq_one_letter_code
_entity_poly.pdbx_strand_id
1 'polypeptide(L)'
;MDKNLEIDNLEMRLQALESRIYGERRNKSGKAVKCSDSMARIQAGLTNMANKRERVKILQKKIEDLLKYLDPQFTDHIAVPDAMKLEFILAEEKCLLSQAALLEQVSTLQPLLDSTYIRDVPEHATKLQRLSQLHIKQQ
;
A
#
# COMPACT_ATOMS: atom_id res chain seq x y z
N MET A 1 23.89 -2.23 16.58
CA MET A 1 23.28 -3.56 16.70
C MET A 1 22.38 -3.88 15.50
N ASP A 2 21.79 -2.87 14.86
CA ASP A 2 20.88 -3.06 13.70
C ASP A 2 21.54 -3.67 12.45
N LYS A 3 22.81 -3.36 12.17
CA LYS A 3 23.53 -3.94 11.02
C LYS A 3 23.71 -5.46 11.11
N ASN A 4 23.82 -6.02 12.31
CA ASN A 4 23.95 -7.47 12.48
C ASN A 4 22.62 -8.16 12.19
N LEU A 5 21.49 -7.58 12.63
CA LEU A 5 20.15 -8.07 12.32
C LEU A 5 19.85 -8.04 10.81
N GLU A 6 20.30 -7.02 10.10
CA GLU A 6 20.16 -6.93 8.64
C GLU A 6 20.97 -8.01 7.92
N ILE A 7 22.20 -8.28 8.37
CA ILE A 7 23.06 -9.34 7.82
C ILE A 7 22.45 -10.71 8.09
N ASP A 8 21.99 -10.98 9.31
CA ASP A 8 21.36 -12.25 9.70
C ASP A 8 20.08 -12.48 8.89
N ASN A 9 19.29 -11.43 8.62
CA ASN A 9 18.10 -11.52 7.77
C ASN A 9 18.47 -11.85 6.32
N LEU A 10 19.51 -11.22 5.79
CA LEU A 10 20.02 -11.52 4.45
C LEU A 10 20.52 -12.96 4.35
N GLU A 11 21.22 -13.44 5.37
CA GLU A 11 21.77 -14.80 5.41
C GLU A 11 20.64 -15.85 5.45
N MET A 12 19.60 -15.64 6.27
CA MET A 12 18.42 -16.51 6.28
C MET A 12 17.71 -16.53 4.91
N ARG A 13 17.59 -15.37 4.26
CA ARG A 13 16.96 -15.28 2.92
C ARG A 13 17.81 -15.98 1.86
N LEU A 14 19.13 -15.82 1.91
CA LEU A 14 20.06 -16.52 1.02
C LEU A 14 19.98 -18.03 1.21
N GLN A 15 19.99 -18.51 2.46
CA GLN A 15 19.86 -19.93 2.75
C GLN A 15 18.52 -20.51 2.29
N ALA A 16 17.42 -19.75 2.42
CA ALA A 16 16.11 -20.14 1.89
C ALA A 16 16.09 -20.20 0.35
N LEU A 17 16.80 -19.29 -0.33
CA LEU A 17 16.93 -19.31 -1.79
C LEU A 17 17.81 -20.46 -2.27
N GLU A 18 18.94 -20.70 -1.60
CA GLU A 18 19.84 -21.81 -1.92
C GLU A 18 19.16 -23.16 -1.75
N SER A 19 18.41 -23.36 -0.66
CA SER A 19 17.66 -24.60 -0.43
C SER A 19 16.55 -24.81 -1.46
N ARG A 20 15.90 -23.75 -1.95
CA ARG A 20 14.90 -23.85 -3.03
C ARG A 20 15.51 -24.18 -4.40
N ILE A 21 16.69 -23.65 -4.72
CA ILE A 21 17.32 -23.83 -6.04
C ILE A 21 18.11 -25.14 -6.12
N TYR A 22 18.88 -25.47 -5.08
CA TYR A 22 19.77 -26.62 -5.07
C TYR A 22 19.21 -27.82 -4.30
N GLY A 23 18.13 -27.63 -3.54
CA GLY A 23 17.55 -28.68 -2.69
C GLY A 23 18.49 -29.08 -1.54
N GLU A 24 18.07 -30.10 -0.79
CA GLU A 24 18.86 -30.68 0.32
C GLU A 24 20.14 -31.40 -0.16
N ARG A 25 20.20 -31.71 -1.46
CA ARG A 25 21.38 -32.23 -2.14
C ARG A 25 22.08 -31.10 -2.88
N ARG A 26 22.88 -30.30 -2.16
CA ARG A 26 23.90 -29.44 -2.79
C ARG A 26 24.62 -30.27 -3.86
N ASN A 27 24.42 -29.92 -5.13
CA ASN A 27 24.92 -30.70 -6.25
C ASN A 27 26.43 -30.96 -6.07
N LYS A 28 26.80 -32.19 -5.72
CA LYS A 28 28.19 -32.62 -5.53
C LYS A 28 29.03 -32.55 -6.81
N SER A 29 28.44 -32.13 -7.93
CA SER A 29 29.02 -32.14 -9.27
C SER A 29 29.46 -30.77 -9.78
N GLY A 30 29.44 -29.70 -8.96
CA GLY A 30 30.01 -28.39 -9.31
C GLY A 30 29.38 -27.68 -10.52
N LYS A 31 28.31 -28.24 -11.10
CA LYS A 31 27.60 -27.67 -12.25
C LYS A 31 26.46 -26.81 -11.75
N ALA A 32 26.47 -25.53 -12.16
CA ALA A 32 25.35 -24.63 -11.91
C ALA A 32 24.06 -25.22 -12.50
N VAL A 33 23.00 -25.26 -11.69
CA VAL A 33 21.68 -25.70 -12.16
C VAL A 33 21.21 -24.68 -13.17
N LYS A 34 21.13 -25.05 -14.46
CA LYS A 34 20.58 -24.18 -15.51
C LYS A 34 19.06 -24.19 -15.45
N CYS A 35 18.51 -23.63 -14.37
CA CYS A 35 17.07 -23.54 -14.14
C CYS A 35 16.38 -22.86 -15.32
N SER A 36 16.96 -21.77 -15.83
CA SER A 36 16.48 -21.04 -17.02
C SER A 36 16.25 -21.94 -18.23
N ASP A 37 17.22 -22.78 -18.57
CA ASP A 37 17.17 -23.62 -19.78
C ASP A 37 16.19 -24.79 -19.60
N SER A 38 16.07 -25.31 -18.37
CA SER A 38 15.07 -26.31 -18.04
C SER A 38 13.65 -25.73 -18.07
N MET A 39 13.46 -24.53 -17.52
CA MET A 39 12.19 -23.82 -17.52
C MET A 39 11.77 -23.46 -18.95
N ALA A 40 12.69 -22.96 -19.78
CA ALA A 40 12.42 -22.65 -21.19
C ALA A 40 11.98 -23.89 -21.97
N ARG A 41 12.63 -25.05 -21.74
CA ARG A 41 12.22 -26.32 -22.36
C ARG A 41 10.84 -26.79 -21.90
N ILE A 42 10.55 -26.68 -20.61
CA ILE A 42 9.23 -27.04 -20.06
C ILE A 42 8.15 -26.10 -20.63
N GLN A 43 8.41 -24.80 -20.67
CA GLN A 43 7.49 -23.80 -21.23
C GLN A 43 7.20 -24.06 -22.71
N ALA A 44 8.22 -24.37 -23.51
CA ALA A 44 8.04 -24.73 -24.91
C ALA A 44 7.20 -26.00 -25.08
N GLY A 45 7.44 -27.02 -24.25
CA GLY A 45 6.65 -28.25 -24.22
C GLY A 45 5.19 -28.01 -23.85
N LEU A 46 4.95 -27.18 -22.83
CA LEU A 46 3.61 -26.80 -22.37
C LEU A 46 2.85 -26.00 -23.44
N THR A 47 3.52 -25.05 -24.08
CA THR A 47 2.94 -24.23 -25.17
C THR A 47 2.56 -25.09 -26.37
N ASN A 48 3.43 -26.02 -26.75
CA ASN A 48 3.15 -26.98 -27.84
C ASN A 48 1.99 -27.91 -27.49
N MET A 49 1.86 -28.33 -26.23
CA MET A 49 0.77 -29.18 -25.76
C MET A 49 -0.56 -28.43 -25.70
N ALA A 50 -0.56 -27.19 -25.21
CA ALA A 50 -1.72 -26.32 -25.19
C ALA A 50 -2.22 -26.04 -26.62
N ASN A 51 -1.33 -25.74 -27.56
CA ASN A 51 -1.70 -25.48 -28.96
C ASN A 51 -2.26 -26.71 -29.69
N LYS A 52 -1.85 -27.93 -29.32
CA LYS A 52 -2.38 -29.18 -29.89
C LYS A 52 -3.69 -29.65 -29.22
N ARG A 53 -4.02 -29.13 -28.04
CA ARG A 53 -5.19 -29.54 -27.24
C ARG A 53 -5.95 -28.32 -26.76
N GLU A 54 -6.98 -27.93 -27.51
CA GLU A 54 -7.77 -26.72 -27.24
C GLU A 54 -8.35 -26.67 -25.82
N ARG A 55 -8.75 -27.83 -25.24
CA ARG A 55 -9.21 -27.93 -23.85
C ARG A 55 -8.13 -27.53 -22.83
N VAL A 56 -6.86 -27.86 -23.09
CA VAL A 56 -5.72 -27.51 -22.21
C VAL A 56 -5.43 -26.01 -22.31
N LYS A 57 -5.51 -25.44 -23.52
CA LYS A 57 -5.36 -24.01 -23.75
C LYS A 57 -6.43 -23.18 -23.05
N ILE A 58 -7.69 -23.62 -23.11
CA ILE A 58 -8.80 -22.99 -22.37
C ILE A 58 -8.58 -23.10 -20.86
N LEU A 59 -8.14 -24.26 -20.37
CA LEU A 59 -7.85 -24.46 -18.95
C LEU A 59 -6.71 -23.54 -18.47
N GLN A 60 -5.63 -23.42 -19.24
CA GLN A 60 -4.50 -22.53 -18.89
C GLN A 60 -4.93 -21.07 -18.77
N LYS A 61 -5.74 -20.58 -19.72
CA LYS A 61 -6.32 -19.22 -19.64
C LYS A 61 -7.25 -19.07 -18.42
N LYS A 62 -8.08 -20.08 -18.16
CA LYS A 62 -8.97 -20.06 -16.99
C LYS A 62 -8.22 -20.12 -15.67
N ILE A 63 -7.04 -20.75 -15.59
CA ILE A 63 -6.23 -20.77 -14.36
C ILE A 63 -5.78 -19.36 -14.00
N GLU A 64 -5.34 -18.57 -14.97
CA GLU A 64 -4.95 -17.16 -14.75
C GLU A 64 -6.14 -16.33 -14.26
N ASP A 65 -7.34 -16.55 -14.81
CA ASP A 65 -8.55 -15.88 -14.34
C ASP A 65 -9.01 -16.38 -12.97
N LEU A 66 -8.96 -17.69 -12.71
CA LEU A 66 -9.30 -18.29 -11.42
C LEU A 66 -8.37 -17.81 -10.31
N LEU A 67 -7.08 -17.59 -10.59
CA LEU A 67 -6.15 -16.99 -9.63
C LEU A 67 -6.56 -15.57 -9.23
N LYS A 68 -7.18 -14.79 -10.13
CA LYS A 68 -7.73 -13.47 -9.78
C LYS A 68 -8.95 -13.59 -8.86
N TYR A 69 -9.82 -14.57 -9.12
CA TYR A 69 -10.98 -14.82 -8.27
C TYR A 69 -10.63 -15.45 -6.91
N LEU A 70 -9.44 -16.04 -6.78
CA LEU A 70 -8.91 -16.60 -5.54
C LEU A 70 -8.15 -15.57 -4.69
N ASP A 71 -7.91 -14.36 -5.21
CA ASP A 71 -7.36 -13.27 -4.41
C ASP A 71 -8.43 -12.77 -3.43
N PRO A 72 -8.19 -12.86 -2.11
CA PRO A 72 -9.13 -12.37 -1.10
C PRO A 72 -9.54 -10.91 -1.31
N GLN A 73 -8.63 -10.09 -1.88
CA GLN A 73 -8.91 -8.69 -2.19
C GLN A 73 -9.96 -8.54 -3.31
N PHE A 74 -10.10 -9.54 -4.18
CA PHE A 74 -11.08 -9.53 -5.25
C PHE A 74 -12.48 -9.92 -4.77
N THR A 75 -12.59 -10.83 -3.80
CA THR A 75 -13.87 -11.22 -3.20
C THR A 75 -14.47 -10.13 -2.31
N ASP A 76 -13.64 -9.37 -1.60
CA ASP A 76 -14.10 -8.32 -0.68
C ASP A 76 -14.77 -7.14 -1.41
N HIS A 77 -14.36 -6.85 -2.65
CA HIS A 77 -14.95 -5.77 -3.45
C HIS A 77 -16.24 -6.15 -4.20
N ILE A 78 -16.53 -7.45 -4.36
CA ILE A 78 -17.71 -7.93 -5.11
C ILE A 78 -18.89 -8.20 -4.17
N ALA A 79 -18.64 -8.43 -2.88
CA ALA A 79 -19.57 -9.11 -2.00
C ALA A 79 -20.25 -8.21 -0.95
N VAL A 80 -20.56 -6.95 -1.27
CA VAL A 80 -21.57 -6.21 -0.46
C VAL A 80 -22.89 -6.22 -1.23
N PRO A 81 -23.82 -7.14 -0.92
CA PRO A 81 -25.15 -7.15 -1.51
C PRO A 81 -25.86 -5.82 -1.27
N ASP A 82 -26.74 -5.40 -2.17
CA ASP A 82 -27.42 -4.10 -2.07
C ASP A 82 -28.26 -3.97 -0.79
N ALA A 83 -28.83 -5.07 -0.29
CA ALA A 83 -29.53 -5.10 0.99
C ALA A 83 -28.58 -4.77 2.17
N MET A 84 -27.32 -5.22 2.12
CA MET A 84 -26.33 -4.94 3.16
C MET A 84 -25.86 -3.48 3.10
N LYS A 85 -25.78 -2.88 1.91
CA LYS A 85 -25.47 -1.44 1.75
C LYS A 85 -26.52 -0.58 2.41
N LEU A 86 -27.81 -0.93 2.27
CA LEU A 86 -28.90 -0.19 2.92
C LEU A 86 -28.78 -0.26 4.44
N GLU A 87 -28.60 -1.46 5.00
CA GLU A 87 -28.43 -1.63 6.44
C GLU A 87 -27.20 -0.90 6.97
N PHE A 88 -26.10 -0.89 6.21
CA PHE A 88 -24.90 -0.14 6.56
C PHE A 88 -25.17 1.38 6.62
N ILE A 89 -25.84 1.94 5.62
CA ILE A 89 -26.18 3.37 5.58
C ILE A 89 -27.11 3.73 6.75
N LEU A 90 -28.11 2.89 7.05
CA LEU A 90 -29.05 3.14 8.15
C LEU A 90 -28.35 3.01 9.51
N ALA A 91 -27.47 2.02 9.68
CA ALA A 91 -26.70 1.86 10.91
C ALA A 91 -25.74 3.04 11.15
N GLU A 92 -25.14 3.58 10.09
CA GLU A 92 -24.19 4.69 10.17
C GLU A 92 -24.83 6.09 10.02
N GLU A 93 -26.16 6.19 9.84
CA GLU A 93 -26.86 7.45 9.54
C GLU A 93 -26.46 8.59 10.49
N LYS A 94 -26.48 8.33 11.80
CA LYS A 94 -26.12 9.32 12.82
C LYS A 94 -24.64 9.74 12.74
N CYS A 95 -23.76 8.79 12.45
CA CYS A 95 -22.32 9.04 12.29
C CYS A 95 -22.09 9.94 11.06
N LEU A 96 -22.66 9.57 9.92
CA LEU A 96 -22.58 10.33 8.68
C LEU A 96 -23.09 11.77 8.83
N LEU A 97 -24.25 11.94 9.48
CA LEU A 97 -24.80 13.28 9.75
C LEU A 97 -23.90 14.10 10.69
N SER A 98 -23.39 13.48 11.76
CA SER A 98 -22.49 14.17 12.69
C SER A 98 -21.18 14.61 12.00
N GLN A 99 -20.64 13.76 11.13
CA GLN A 99 -19.39 14.03 10.43
C GLN A 99 -19.59 15.07 9.33
N ALA A 100 -20.73 15.07 8.64
CA ALA A 100 -21.09 16.13 7.70
C ALA A 100 -21.21 17.50 8.40
N ALA A 101 -21.87 17.57 9.56
CA ALA A 101 -21.99 18.80 10.33
C ALA A 101 -20.62 19.33 10.82
N LEU A 102 -19.74 18.44 11.27
CA LEU A 102 -18.37 18.80 11.65
C LEU A 102 -17.55 19.27 10.44
N LEU A 103 -17.69 18.62 9.29
CA LEU A 103 -17.03 19.00 8.06
C LEU A 103 -17.47 20.40 7.60
N GLU A 104 -18.77 20.69 7.69
CA GLU A 104 -19.32 22.00 7.37
C GLU A 104 -18.71 23.09 8.27
N GLN A 105 -18.62 22.83 9.59
CA GLN A 105 -17.94 23.75 10.52
C GLN A 105 -16.48 23.97 10.13
N VAL A 106 -15.72 22.91 9.82
CA VAL A 106 -14.33 23.05 9.38
C VAL A 106 -14.23 23.85 8.08
N SER A 107 -15.12 23.61 7.12
CA SER A 107 -15.17 24.36 5.86
C SER A 107 -15.44 25.85 6.09
N THR A 108 -16.34 26.21 7.01
CA THR A 108 -16.59 27.62 7.36
C THR A 108 -15.41 28.30 8.02
N LEU A 109 -14.55 27.56 8.74
CA LEU A 109 -13.38 28.09 9.43
C LEU A 109 -12.13 28.14 8.54
N GLN A 110 -12.12 27.43 7.41
CA GLN A 110 -11.00 27.40 6.47
C GLN A 110 -10.47 28.80 6.06
N PRO A 111 -11.32 29.81 5.77
CA PRO A 111 -10.84 31.15 5.39
C PRO A 111 -10.12 31.91 6.50
N LEU A 112 -10.26 31.51 7.78
CA LEU A 112 -9.57 32.17 8.90
C LEU A 112 -8.07 31.88 8.91
N LEU A 113 -7.65 30.75 8.31
CA LEU A 113 -6.25 30.36 8.21
C LEU A 113 -5.45 31.35 7.35
N ASP A 114 -6.10 31.94 6.33
CA ASP A 114 -5.50 32.92 5.43
C ASP A 114 -5.75 34.37 5.87
N SER A 115 -6.21 34.59 7.12
CA SER A 115 -6.55 35.94 7.58
C SER A 115 -5.32 36.85 7.64
N THR A 116 -5.46 38.04 7.07
CA THR A 116 -4.41 39.08 7.08
C THR A 116 -4.06 39.50 8.50
N TYR A 117 -5.03 39.49 9.41
CA TYR A 117 -4.82 39.82 10.82
C TYR A 117 -3.83 38.88 11.52
N ILE A 118 -3.84 37.58 11.19
CA ILE A 118 -2.86 36.62 11.73
C ILE A 118 -1.51 36.77 11.03
N ARG A 119 -1.51 37.03 9.72
CA ARG A 119 -0.28 37.23 8.95
C ARG A 119 0.50 38.48 9.36
N ASP A 120 -0.19 39.56 9.69
CA ASP A 120 0.42 40.88 9.93
C ASP A 120 0.83 41.08 11.41
N VAL A 121 0.63 40.06 12.28
CA VAL A 121 1.04 40.06 13.69
C VAL A 121 2.51 40.43 13.92
N PRO A 122 3.50 39.91 13.15
CA PRO A 122 4.90 40.27 13.35
C PRO A 122 5.17 41.76 13.17
N GLU A 123 4.47 42.42 12.24
CA GLU A 123 4.62 43.86 12.03
C GLU A 123 4.12 44.66 13.24
N HIS A 124 2.97 44.28 13.80
CA HIS A 124 2.43 44.88 15.02
C HIS A 124 3.30 44.61 16.26
N ALA A 125 3.90 43.42 16.36
CA ALA A 125 4.80 43.07 17.46
C ALA A 125 6.03 44.00 17.53
N THR A 126 6.62 44.37 16.40
CA THR A 126 7.76 45.31 16.38
C THR A 126 7.36 46.72 16.85
N LYS A 127 6.18 47.21 16.44
CA LYS A 127 5.65 48.51 16.88
C LYS A 127 5.35 48.50 18.38
N LEU A 128 4.77 47.40 18.88
CA LEU A 128 4.49 47.21 20.31
C LEU A 128 5.77 47.14 21.15
N GLN A 129 6.79 46.43 20.69
CA GLN A 129 8.08 46.34 21.38
C GLN A 129 8.74 47.72 21.51
N ARG A 130 8.69 48.53 20.46
CA ARG A 130 9.19 49.92 20.49
C ARG A 130 8.41 50.78 21.47
N LEU A 131 7.09 50.66 21.50
CA LEU A 131 6.22 51.33 22.46
C LEU A 131 6.53 50.93 23.90
N SER A 132 6.72 49.63 24.16
CA SER A 132 7.11 49.11 25.47
C SER A 132 8.46 49.69 25.93
N GLN A 133 9.46 49.75 25.05
CA GLN A 133 10.75 50.36 25.36
C GLN A 133 10.64 51.87 25.66
N LEU A 134 9.75 52.59 24.97
CA LEU A 134 9.50 54.01 25.25
C LEU A 134 8.76 54.19 26.58
N HIS A 135 7.79 53.34 26.88
CA HIS A 135 7.06 53.37 28.14
C HIS A 135 7.98 53.14 29.34
N ILE A 136 8.86 52.13 29.27
CA ILE A 136 9.88 51.84 30.30
C ILE A 136 10.80 53.05 30.54
N LYS A 137 11.06 53.89 29.52
CA LYS A 137 11.88 55.09 29.65
C LYS A 137 11.13 56.30 30.23
N GLN A 138 9.80 56.29 30.16
CA GLN A 138 8.95 57.38 30.66
C GLN A 138 8.47 57.14 32.09
N GLN A 139 8.61 55.92 32.59
CA GLN A 139 8.27 55.50 33.95
C GLN A 139 9.49 55.55 34.87
#